data_AF-A0A1M7CRZ1-F1
#
_entry.id   AF-A0A1M7CRZ1-F1
#
_cell.length_a   1.000
_cell.length_b   1.000
_cell.length_c   1.000
_cell.angle_alpha   90.00
_cell.angle_beta   90.00
_cell.angle_gamma   90.00
#
_symmetry.space_group_name_H-M   'P 1'
#
loop_
_entity.id
_entity.type
_entity.pdbx_description
1 polymer ?
#
loop_
_entity_poly.entity_id
_entity_poly.type
_entity_poly.pdbx_seq_one_letter_code
_entity_poly.pdbx_strand_id
1 'polypeptide(L)'
;MEAKVIIISVVKSNKSENNVWMVAITGEEQGKAYCKSPYKAMRFAFLLKKQTGYSIEDASLKALSEEIAKQKAEAAAAEPEKPAEQEAQQPEAEEKPKKQRKPRAKKEPKVVQMAPEPQQELIALL
;
A
#
# COMPACT_ATOMS: atom_id res chain seq x y z
N MET A 1 -18.02 -11.47 -22.79
CA MET A 1 -16.75 -11.14 -22.11
C MET A 1 -17.04 -11.18 -20.62
N GLU A 2 -16.36 -12.04 -19.86
CA GLU A 2 -16.50 -12.03 -18.40
C GLU A 2 -15.91 -10.74 -17.83
N ALA A 3 -16.60 -10.15 -16.86
CA ALA A 3 -16.11 -8.97 -16.15
C ALA A 3 -14.99 -9.40 -15.20
N LYS A 4 -13.76 -8.96 -15.49
CA LYS A 4 -12.63 -9.17 -14.57
C LYS A 4 -12.82 -8.30 -13.33
N VAL A 5 -12.89 -8.96 -12.17
CA VAL A 5 -13.05 -8.35 -10.85
C VAL A 5 -11.96 -8.88 -9.93
N ILE A 6 -11.41 -8.02 -9.08
CA ILE A 6 -10.44 -8.39 -8.05
C ILE A 6 -11.21 -8.93 -6.85
N ILE A 7 -10.97 -10.20 -6.51
CA ILE A 7 -11.54 -10.88 -5.36
C ILE A 7 -10.48 -11.07 -4.28
N ILE A 8 -10.89 -11.01 -3.02
CA ILE A 8 -10.06 -11.33 -1.86
C ILE A 8 -10.74 -12.43 -1.05
N SER A 9 -10.00 -13.48 -0.71
CA SER A 9 -10.53 -14.61 0.05
C SER A 9 -9.55 -15.04 1.14
N VAL A 10 -10.10 -15.45 2.29
CA VAL A 10 -9.29 -16.07 3.35
C VAL A 10 -9.05 -17.55 3.02
N VAL A 11 -7.80 -17.98 3.15
CA VAL A 11 -7.32 -19.33 2.85
C VAL A 11 -6.56 -19.83 4.07
N LYS A 12 -6.98 -20.96 4.65
CA LYS A 12 -6.24 -21.60 5.75
C LYS A 12 -4.99 -22.25 5.19
N SER A 13 -3.82 -21.90 5.74
CA SER A 13 -2.56 -22.56 5.40
C SER A 13 -2.51 -23.93 6.08
N ASN A 14 -2.21 -24.99 5.33
CA ASN A 14 -1.99 -26.32 5.92
C ASN A 14 -0.69 -26.38 6.76
N LYS A 15 0.19 -25.37 6.67
CA LYS A 15 1.49 -25.32 7.37
C LYS A 15 1.50 -24.45 8.63
N SER A 16 0.43 -23.70 8.91
CA SER A 16 0.35 -22.81 10.07
C SER A 16 -1.11 -22.47 10.33
N GLU A 17 -1.51 -22.40 11.61
CA GLU A 17 -2.88 -22.04 12.02
C GLU A 17 -3.30 -20.61 11.61
N ASN A 18 -2.38 -19.81 11.10
CA ASN A 18 -2.65 -18.45 10.67
C ASN A 18 -3.36 -18.38 9.30
N ASN A 19 -4.36 -17.51 9.23
CA ASN A 19 -5.12 -17.22 8.02
C ASN A 19 -4.26 -16.48 6.99
N VAL A 20 -4.24 -16.99 5.75
CA VAL A 20 -3.56 -16.36 4.61
C VAL A 20 -4.61 -15.69 3.72
N TRP A 21 -4.34 -14.48 3.26
CA TRP A 21 -5.26 -13.69 2.46
C TRP A 21 -4.88 -13.76 0.99
N MET A 22 -5.65 -14.49 0.19
CA MET A 22 -5.46 -14.57 -1.25
C MET A 22 -6.13 -13.38 -1.93
N VAL A 23 -5.43 -12.72 -2.86
CA VAL A 23 -5.99 -11.74 -3.80
C VAL A 23 -5.85 -12.32 -5.20
N ALA A 24 -6.94 -12.36 -5.96
CA ALA A 24 -6.97 -12.91 -7.32
C ALA A 24 -7.82 -12.05 -8.24
N ILE A 25 -7.68 -12.23 -9.55
CA ILE A 25 -8.53 -11.62 -10.57
C ILE A 25 -9.41 -12.71 -11.18
N THR A 26 -10.73 -12.50 -11.20
CA THR A 26 -11.69 -13.42 -11.81
C THR A 26 -11.36 -13.62 -13.28
N GLY A 27 -11.27 -14.88 -13.72
CA GLY A 27 -10.83 -15.24 -15.08
C GLY A 27 -9.32 -15.20 -15.33
N GLU A 28 -8.49 -15.11 -14.28
CA GLU A 28 -7.02 -15.08 -14.43
C GLU A 28 -6.30 -15.94 -13.38
N GLU A 29 -5.90 -17.15 -13.78
CA GLU A 29 -5.36 -18.16 -12.85
C GLU A 29 -3.95 -17.84 -12.31
N GLN A 30 -3.15 -17.11 -13.07
CA GLN A 30 -1.77 -16.74 -12.71
C GLN A 30 -1.69 -15.48 -11.83
N GLY A 31 -2.77 -14.68 -11.74
CA GLY A 31 -2.81 -13.41 -11.00
C GLY A 31 -3.00 -13.53 -9.48
N LYS A 32 -2.69 -14.69 -8.88
CA LYS A 32 -2.95 -15.00 -7.46
C LYS A 32 -1.80 -14.55 -6.57
N ALA A 33 -2.05 -13.59 -5.67
CA ALA A 33 -1.10 -13.15 -4.65
C ALA A 33 -1.55 -13.58 -3.25
N TYR A 34 -0.60 -13.92 -2.37
CA TYR A 34 -0.89 -14.36 -1.01
C TYR A 34 -0.28 -13.40 0.02
N CYS A 35 -1.12 -12.86 0.88
CA CYS A 35 -0.79 -11.87 1.91
C CYS A 35 -0.90 -12.48 3.32
N LYS A 36 0.01 -12.10 4.22
CA LYS A 36 0.04 -12.58 5.62
C LYS A 36 -0.92 -11.84 6.58
N SER A 37 -1.65 -10.82 6.10
CA SER A 37 -2.58 -10.02 6.90
C SER A 37 -3.64 -9.35 6.00
N PRO A 38 -4.84 -9.05 6.52
CA PRO A 38 -5.92 -8.45 5.73
C PRO A 38 -5.54 -7.05 5.23
N TYR A 39 -4.88 -6.24 6.06
CA TYR A 39 -4.42 -4.90 5.66
C TYR A 39 -3.45 -4.94 4.44
N LYS A 40 -2.58 -5.96 4.34
CA LYS A 40 -1.72 -6.14 3.16
C LYS A 40 -2.52 -6.55 1.93
N ALA A 41 -3.49 -7.47 2.07
CA ALA A 41 -4.37 -7.86 0.97
C ALA A 41 -5.20 -6.68 0.44
N MET A 42 -5.78 -5.88 1.34
CA MET A 42 -6.49 -4.65 1.00
C MET A 42 -5.59 -3.68 0.21
N ARG A 43 -4.39 -3.37 0.71
CA ARG A 43 -3.43 -2.48 0.03
C ARG A 43 -3.04 -3.02 -1.36
N PHE A 44 -2.85 -4.33 -1.50
CA PHE A 44 -2.52 -4.96 -2.77
C PHE A 44 -3.68 -4.91 -3.77
N ALA A 45 -4.92 -5.17 -3.33
CA ALA A 45 -6.11 -5.06 -4.19
C ALA A 45 -6.32 -3.63 -4.73
N PHE A 46 -6.13 -2.60 -3.90
CA PHE A 46 -6.17 -1.20 -4.37
C PHE A 46 -5.03 -0.86 -5.34
N LEU A 47 -3.86 -1.52 -5.22
CA LEU A 47 -2.75 -1.36 -6.16
C LEU A 47 -3.08 -2.01 -7.51
N LEU A 48 -3.61 -3.24 -7.50
CA LEU A 48 -4.12 -3.92 -8.70
C LEU A 48 -5.22 -3.11 -9.39
N LYS A 49 -6.20 -2.56 -8.66
CA LYS A 49 -7.25 -1.70 -9.21
C LYS A 49 -6.67 -0.50 -9.97
N LYS A 50 -5.60 0.11 -9.47
CA LYS A 50 -4.90 1.23 -10.13
C LYS A 50 -4.10 0.82 -11.37
N GLN A 51 -3.55 -0.40 -11.41
CA GLN A 51 -2.77 -0.90 -12.55
C GLN A 51 -3.63 -1.46 -13.68
N THR A 52 -4.70 -2.19 -13.33
CA THR A 52 -5.54 -2.94 -14.27
C THR A 52 -6.82 -2.21 -14.68
N GLY A 53 -7.28 -1.27 -13.86
CA GLY A 53 -8.61 -0.66 -13.99
C GLY A 53 -9.77 -1.55 -13.51
N TYR A 54 -9.50 -2.76 -13.01
CA TYR A 54 -10.56 -3.67 -12.55
C TYR A 54 -11.18 -3.23 -11.22
N SER A 55 -12.49 -3.41 -11.09
CA SER A 55 -13.20 -3.23 -9.82
C SER A 55 -12.76 -4.27 -8.80
N ILE A 56 -12.87 -3.93 -7.52
CA ILE A 56 -12.73 -4.89 -6.41
C ILE A 56 -14.15 -5.28 -6.01
N GLU A 57 -14.38 -6.55 -5.72
CA GLU A 57 -15.67 -7.07 -5.27
C GLU A 57 -16.06 -6.49 -3.90
N ASP A 58 -17.31 -6.01 -3.77
CA ASP A 58 -17.81 -5.40 -2.53
C ASP A 58 -17.88 -6.40 -1.36
N ALA A 59 -18.20 -7.67 -1.62
CA ALA A 59 -18.19 -8.72 -0.60
C ALA A 59 -16.77 -8.95 -0.04
N SER A 60 -15.77 -9.02 -0.93
CA SER A 60 -14.35 -9.05 -0.56
C SER A 60 -13.89 -7.84 0.26
N LEU A 61 -14.35 -6.62 -0.09
CA LEU A 61 -14.05 -5.41 0.69
C LEU A 61 -14.70 -5.43 2.07
N LYS A 62 -15.96 -5.88 2.17
CA LYS A 62 -16.69 -5.96 3.43
C LYS A 62 -16.01 -6.95 4.39
N ALA A 63 -15.73 -8.16 3.94
CA ALA A 63 -15.05 -9.19 4.73
C ALA A 63 -13.66 -8.75 5.22
N LEU A 64 -12.89 -8.05 4.37
CA LEU A 64 -11.62 -7.43 4.77
C LEU A 64 -11.81 -6.37 5.85
N SER A 65 -12.81 -5.49 5.71
CA SER A 65 -13.08 -4.42 6.67
C SER A 65 -13.48 -4.97 8.05
N GLU A 66 -14.30 -6.01 8.09
CA GLU A 66 -14.73 -6.68 9.32
C GLU A 66 -13.54 -7.33 10.05
N GLU A 67 -12.67 -8.06 9.34
CA GLU A 67 -11.47 -8.65 9.95
C GLU A 67 -10.40 -7.62 10.35
N ILE A 68 -10.25 -6.51 9.62
CA ILE A 68 -9.38 -5.39 10.05
C ILE A 68 -9.92 -4.73 11.32
N ALA A 69 -11.23 -4.50 11.41
CA ALA A 69 -11.86 -3.95 12.60
C ALA A 69 -11.70 -4.88 13.81
N LYS A 70 -11.88 -6.19 13.60
CA LYS A 70 -11.68 -7.22 14.64
C LYS A 70 -10.23 -7.23 15.13
N GLN A 71 -9.25 -7.33 14.23
CA GLN A 71 -7.82 -7.30 14.59
C GLN A 71 -7.42 -6.00 15.30
N LYS A 72 -8.02 -4.86 14.94
CA LYS A 72 -7.79 -3.59 15.64
C LYS A 72 -8.37 -3.62 17.07
N ALA A 73 -9.54 -4.21 17.27
CA ALA A 73 -10.14 -4.37 18.60
C ALA A 73 -9.36 -5.36 19.47
N GLU A 74 -8.89 -6.48 18.90
CA GLU A 74 -8.04 -7.47 19.58
C GLU A 74 -6.69 -6.86 19.99
N ALA A 75 -6.07 -6.04 19.12
CA ALA A 75 -4.86 -5.31 19.46
C ALA A 75 -5.09 -4.27 20.57
N ALA A 76 -6.17 -3.49 20.48
CA ALA A 76 -6.53 -2.49 21.49
C ALA A 76 -6.90 -3.10 22.86
N ALA A 77 -7.34 -4.36 22.89
CA ALA A 77 -7.61 -5.09 24.13
C ALA A 77 -6.35 -5.70 24.78
N ALA A 78 -5.23 -5.79 24.05
CA ALA A 78 -3.96 -6.32 24.54
C ALA A 78 -3.05 -5.24 25.17
N GLU A 79 -3.33 -3.95 24.95
CA GLU A 79 -2.66 -2.83 25.60
C GLU A 79 -3.52 -2.28 26.76
N PRO A 80 -3.16 -2.53 28.04
CA PRO A 80 -3.77 -1.81 29.13
C PRO A 80 -3.32 -0.34 29.12
N GLU A 81 -4.30 0.56 29.22
CA GLU A 81 -4.15 2.01 29.49
C GLU A 81 -3.55 2.92 28.39
N LYS A 82 -4.42 3.36 27.47
CA LYS A 82 -4.74 4.81 27.34
C LYS A 82 -6.06 5.05 26.58
N PRO A 83 -6.93 5.96 27.06
CA PRO A 83 -8.21 6.28 26.42
C PRO A 83 -8.08 7.36 25.33
N ALA A 84 -9.13 7.43 24.49
CA ALA A 84 -9.30 8.33 23.35
C ALA A 84 -8.34 8.08 22.15
N GLU A 85 -8.75 8.26 20.90
CA GLU A 85 -9.95 8.96 20.40
C GLU A 85 -10.57 8.24 19.19
N GLN A 86 -11.88 8.43 19.00
CA GLN A 86 -12.58 7.98 17.79
C GLN A 86 -12.25 8.92 16.62
N GLU A 87 -11.67 8.41 15.55
CA GLU A 87 -11.96 8.92 14.21
C GLU A 87 -12.25 7.76 13.24
N ALA A 88 -13.55 7.48 13.13
CA ALA A 88 -14.09 6.75 11.99
C ALA A 88 -14.34 7.76 10.86
N GLN A 89 -13.47 7.79 9.86
CA GLN A 89 -13.74 8.50 8.60
C GLN A 89 -13.61 7.52 7.42
N GLN A 90 -14.77 6.99 7.01
CA GLN A 90 -15.02 6.53 5.64
C GLN A 90 -15.90 7.58 4.92
N PRO A 91 -16.01 7.53 3.58
CA PRO A 91 -15.77 8.73 2.78
C PRO A 91 -17.04 9.47 2.31
N GLU A 92 -16.90 10.79 2.12
CA GLU A 92 -17.77 11.61 1.27
C GLU A 92 -16.99 12.12 0.05
N ALA A 93 -17.64 12.16 -1.14
CA ALA A 93 -17.01 12.51 -2.41
C ALA A 93 -17.93 13.24 -3.42
N GLU A 94 -17.44 14.33 -4.04
CA GLU A 94 -18.03 15.03 -5.23
C GLU A 94 -16.94 15.80 -6.08
N GLU A 95 -17.30 16.30 -7.28
CA GLU A 95 -16.45 16.79 -8.38
C GLU A 95 -16.34 18.35 -8.49
N LYS A 96 -15.83 19.01 -7.44
CA LYS A 96 -15.08 20.30 -7.49
C LYS A 96 -15.89 21.62 -7.63
N PRO A 97 -15.27 22.80 -7.37
CA PRO A 97 -14.72 23.59 -8.50
C PRO A 97 -13.47 24.50 -8.27
N LYS A 98 -12.54 24.44 -9.25
CA LYS A 98 -11.73 25.53 -9.89
C LYS A 98 -11.21 26.78 -9.10
N LYS A 99 -9.86 26.95 -9.14
CA LYS A 99 -8.98 28.16 -9.33
C LYS A 99 -7.77 28.10 -8.36
N GLN A 100 -6.56 28.61 -8.63
CA GLN A 100 -6.04 29.45 -9.74
C GLN A 100 -4.58 29.04 -10.13
N ARG A 101 -3.81 29.90 -10.84
CA ARG A 101 -2.68 29.51 -11.73
C ARG A 101 -1.26 29.80 -11.18
N LYS A 102 -0.25 29.15 -11.79
CA LYS A 102 1.22 29.21 -11.54
C LYS A 102 1.85 30.60 -11.80
N PRO A 103 3.12 30.84 -11.39
CA PRO A 103 4.27 30.58 -12.29
C PRO A 103 5.45 29.88 -11.58
N ARG A 104 5.97 28.73 -12.05
CA ARG A 104 7.01 28.57 -13.09
C ARG A 104 8.26 29.45 -12.91
N ALA A 105 9.25 28.97 -12.17
CA ALA A 105 10.65 29.35 -12.34
C ALA A 105 11.39 28.23 -13.11
N LYS A 106 12.10 28.61 -14.18
CA LYS A 106 12.95 27.73 -15.01
C LYS A 106 14.41 28.01 -14.64
N LYS A 107 15.22 26.98 -14.41
CA LYS A 107 16.62 26.95 -14.88
C LYS A 107 17.12 25.51 -14.91
N GLU A 108 17.48 25.09 -16.12
CA GLU A 108 18.16 23.83 -16.42
C GLU A 108 19.69 24.14 -16.49
N PRO A 109 20.56 23.26 -17.02
CA PRO A 109 21.40 22.38 -16.21
C PRO A 109 22.91 22.69 -16.36
N LYS A 110 23.79 22.02 -15.59
CA LYS A 110 25.19 21.87 -16.02
C LYS A 110 25.82 20.52 -15.65
N VAL A 111 26.41 19.96 -16.71
CA VAL A 111 27.00 18.64 -16.91
C VAL A 111 28.49 18.62 -16.53
N VAL A 112 28.94 17.50 -15.94
CA VAL A 112 30.30 16.87 -16.00
C VAL A 112 31.55 17.61 -15.49
N GLN A 113 32.22 16.95 -14.53
CA GLN A 113 33.68 16.69 -14.34
C GLN A 113 33.85 16.23 -12.86
N MET A 114 34.30 15.04 -12.46
CA MET A 114 35.29 14.06 -12.96
C MET A 114 36.77 14.48 -12.76
N ALA A 115 37.30 14.14 -11.56
CA ALA A 115 38.72 14.08 -11.17
C ALA A 115 39.51 15.42 -11.17
N PRO A 116 40.73 15.51 -10.55
CA PRO A 116 41.50 14.45 -9.87
C PRO A 116 42.00 14.77 -8.43
N GLU A 117 42.48 13.69 -7.80
CA GLU A 117 43.63 13.57 -6.87
C GLU A 117 44.34 14.85 -6.36
N PRO A 118 44.38 15.09 -5.04
CA PRO A 118 45.40 15.91 -4.39
C PRO A 118 46.63 15.06 -4.04
N GLN A 119 47.70 15.23 -4.81
CA GLN A 119 49.05 14.87 -4.37
C GLN A 119 49.61 15.91 -3.38
N GLN A 120 50.64 15.50 -2.64
CA GLN A 120 51.53 16.33 -1.81
C GLN A 120 50.93 16.87 -0.50
N GLU A 121 51.65 16.87 0.63
CA GLU A 121 52.93 16.22 0.98
C GLU A 121 53.11 16.20 2.52
N LEU A 122 54.32 15.87 2.97
CA LEU A 122 54.97 16.36 4.20
C LEU A 122 54.76 15.64 5.56
N ILE A 123 55.94 15.36 6.13
CA ILE A 123 56.30 15.23 7.56
C ILE A 123 56.48 13.81 8.11
N ALA A 124 57.77 13.46 8.10
CA ALA A 124 58.49 12.43 8.84
C ALA A 124 58.09 12.21 10.31
N LEU A 125 58.43 11.02 10.83
CA LEU A 125 59.49 10.89 11.85
C LEU A 125 59.95 9.42 12.00
N LEU A 126 61.27 9.25 12.19
CA LEU A 126 61.99 8.08 12.74
C LEU A 126 61.91 6.75 11.96
#